data_AF-A0A1H8WF32-F1
#
_entry.id   AF-A0A1H8WF32-F1
#
_cell.length_a   1.000
_cell.length_b   1.000
_cell.length_c   1.000
_cell.angle_alpha   90.00
_cell.angle_beta   90.00
_cell.angle_gamma   90.00
#
_symmetry.space_group_name_H-M   'P 1'
#
loop_
_entity.id
_entity.type
_entity.pdbx_description
1 polymer ?
#
loop_
_entity_poly.entity_id
_entity_poly.type
_entity_poly.pdbx_seq_one_letter_code
_entity_poly.pdbx_strand_id
1 'polypeptide(L)'
;MSPGTEYDGVDLLLRGWRPSQRLRTILFLSIGVVLILHPLVGGIPHALGLTGTVQYTTVEVQPESNQFVFSGPDRAAFRAEEALGGTGALHIDCYPNGLSEQCALESQLTEQNVTVQREPQGWRGYTYHEQFYKKVTAEENETIELGLEPVTPHAVLSNMSVPADKWPQPIQTAVQTGNVTVTEEPSFTGVVLSQNGSYYMVVSMGPFDSHEPPQGLAATVSTILGVLSIQYGRRQSLK
;
A
#
# COMPACT_ATOMS: atom_id res chain seq x y z
N MET A 1 37.25 -42.49 -20.81
CA MET A 1 37.94 -41.23 -20.44
C MET A 1 37.16 -40.10 -21.07
N SER A 2 36.38 -39.38 -20.28
CA SER A 2 35.70 -38.16 -20.71
C SER A 2 36.69 -37.01 -20.78
N PRO A 3 36.75 -36.22 -21.87
CA PRO A 3 37.19 -34.86 -21.81
C PRO A 3 36.00 -33.95 -21.51
N GLY A 4 36.21 -33.08 -20.52
CA GLY A 4 35.21 -32.26 -19.89
C GLY A 4 34.62 -31.18 -20.80
N THR A 5 33.40 -30.84 -20.44
CA THR A 5 32.72 -29.58 -20.71
C THR A 5 33.52 -28.42 -20.13
N GLU A 6 34.15 -27.61 -20.99
CA GLU A 6 34.48 -26.23 -20.68
C GLU A 6 33.34 -25.37 -21.20
N TYR A 7 32.44 -25.02 -20.28
CA TYR A 7 31.38 -24.04 -20.48
C TYR A 7 32.04 -22.65 -20.49
N ASP A 8 32.26 -22.07 -21.66
CA ASP A 8 32.37 -20.62 -21.81
C ASP A 8 31.11 -20.11 -22.48
N GLY A 9 30.22 -19.63 -21.62
CA GLY A 9 28.94 -19.07 -21.96
C GLY A 9 29.05 -17.63 -22.48
N VAL A 10 27.98 -17.28 -23.19
CA VAL A 10 27.51 -15.91 -23.47
C VAL A 10 28.32 -15.13 -24.50
N ASP A 11 28.20 -15.50 -25.78
CA ASP A 11 28.61 -14.61 -26.88
C ASP A 11 27.71 -14.76 -28.12
N LEU A 12 26.39 -14.82 -27.90
CA LEU A 12 25.39 -15.13 -28.93
C LEU A 12 24.65 -13.92 -29.53
N LEU A 13 24.82 -12.69 -29.01
CA LEU A 13 24.01 -11.54 -29.45
C LEU A 13 24.75 -10.42 -30.22
N LEU A 14 26.08 -10.46 -30.36
CA LEU A 14 26.83 -9.30 -30.92
C LEU A 14 27.87 -9.66 -31.98
N ARG A 15 27.87 -10.89 -32.52
CA ARG A 15 28.82 -11.25 -33.59
C ARG A 15 28.33 -10.75 -34.95
N GLY A 16 28.94 -9.69 -35.46
CA GLY A 16 28.80 -9.24 -36.85
C GLY A 16 28.16 -7.87 -37.05
N TRP A 17 27.66 -7.23 -35.99
CA TRP A 17 27.15 -5.87 -36.11
C TRP A 17 28.32 -4.88 -36.18
N ARG A 18 28.59 -4.37 -37.38
CA ARG A 18 29.45 -3.20 -37.61
C ARG A 18 28.56 -1.99 -37.83
N PRO A 19 28.01 -1.38 -36.77
CA PRO A 19 27.18 -0.20 -36.91
C PRO A 19 27.99 0.88 -37.65
N SER A 20 27.31 1.57 -38.57
CA SER A 20 27.91 2.72 -39.28
C SER A 20 28.41 3.75 -38.27
N GLN A 21 29.43 4.53 -38.62
CA GLN A 21 29.98 5.54 -37.71
C GLN A 21 28.89 6.49 -37.18
N ARG A 22 27.91 6.85 -38.02
CA ARG A 22 26.76 7.66 -37.63
C ARG A 22 25.90 6.98 -36.56
N LEU A 23 25.65 5.69 -36.68
CA LEU A 23 24.85 4.93 -35.70
C LEU A 23 25.61 4.78 -34.37
N ARG A 24 26.92 4.56 -34.41
CA ARG A 24 27.77 4.56 -33.20
C ARG A 24 27.71 5.89 -32.48
N THR A 25 27.86 7.00 -33.21
CA THR A 25 27.79 8.34 -32.65
C THR A 25 26.45 8.61 -31.98
N ILE A 26 25.34 8.27 -32.65
CA ILE A 26 23.98 8.44 -32.09
C ILE A 26 23.81 7.60 -30.83
N LEU A 27 24.27 6.35 -30.84
CA LEU A 27 24.10 5.43 -29.72
C LEU A 27 24.91 5.85 -28.48
N PHE A 28 26.16 6.33 -28.66
CA PHE A 28 26.95 6.88 -27.56
C PHE A 28 26.39 8.20 -27.03
N LEU A 29 25.85 9.05 -27.91
CA LEU A 29 25.19 10.29 -27.48
C LEU A 29 23.91 10.01 -26.71
N SER A 30 23.07 9.07 -27.17
CA SER A 30 21.83 8.72 -26.47
C SER A 30 22.11 8.07 -25.11
N ILE A 31 23.06 7.13 -25.03
CA ILE A 31 23.45 6.52 -23.75
C ILE A 31 24.04 7.58 -22.81
N GLY A 32 24.90 8.47 -23.31
CA GLY A 32 25.49 9.53 -22.51
C GLY A 32 24.46 10.51 -21.95
N VAL A 33 23.47 10.92 -22.77
CA VAL A 33 22.38 11.79 -22.34
C VAL A 33 21.48 11.09 -21.32
N VAL A 34 21.13 9.81 -21.54
CA VAL A 34 20.36 9.02 -20.58
C VAL A 34 21.09 8.93 -19.25
N LEU A 35 22.39 8.62 -19.23
CA LEU A 35 23.18 8.52 -17.98
C LEU A 35 23.32 9.85 -17.22
N ILE A 36 23.30 10.99 -17.91
CA ILE A 36 23.37 12.33 -17.28
C ILE A 36 21.99 12.76 -16.75
N LEU A 37 20.91 12.43 -17.47
CA LEU A 37 19.55 12.75 -17.04
C LEU A 37 19.04 11.76 -15.98
N HIS A 38 19.61 10.57 -15.90
CA HIS A 38 19.20 9.49 -15.01
C HIS A 38 19.14 9.86 -13.52
N PRO A 39 20.08 10.63 -12.93
CA PRO A 39 19.99 11.07 -11.54
C PRO A 39 18.83 12.05 -11.28
N LEU A 40 18.39 12.80 -12.30
CA LEU A 40 17.28 13.76 -12.17
C LEU A 40 15.90 13.07 -12.08
N VAL A 41 15.81 11.79 -12.45
CA VAL A 41 14.58 10.98 -12.39
C VAL A 41 14.62 9.90 -11.30
N GLY A 42 15.55 9.98 -10.33
CA GLY A 42 15.62 9.05 -9.20
C GLY A 42 16.22 7.67 -9.52
N GLY A 43 16.73 7.47 -10.74
CA GLY A 43 17.41 6.26 -11.19
C GLY A 43 16.51 5.07 -11.58
N ILE A 44 17.08 4.17 -12.40
CA ILE A 44 16.43 2.96 -12.96
C ILE A 44 15.80 2.04 -11.89
N PRO A 45 16.38 1.82 -10.70
CA PRO A 45 15.74 0.95 -9.69
C PRO A 45 14.40 1.50 -9.21
N HIS A 46 14.30 2.82 -9.05
CA HIS A 46 13.08 3.52 -8.64
C HIS A 46 12.07 3.60 -9.79
N ALA A 47 12.53 3.80 -11.03
CA ALA A 47 11.69 3.83 -12.22
C ALA A 47 11.13 2.44 -12.63
N LEU A 48 11.79 1.35 -12.21
CA LEU A 48 11.33 -0.03 -12.45
C LEU A 48 10.52 -0.63 -11.28
N GLY A 49 10.32 0.11 -10.18
CA GLY A 49 9.53 -0.36 -9.03
C GLY A 49 10.10 -1.59 -8.31
N LEU A 50 11.39 -1.89 -8.47
CA LEU A 50 11.96 -3.19 -8.07
C LEU A 50 12.50 -3.26 -6.64
N THR A 51 12.63 -2.15 -5.91
CA THR A 51 13.08 -2.17 -4.51
C THR A 51 12.60 -0.94 -3.75
N GLY A 52 11.44 -1.02 -3.11
CA GLY A 52 11.04 -0.08 -2.07
C GLY A 52 10.79 -0.87 -0.80
N THR A 53 11.66 -0.74 0.20
CA THR A 53 11.30 -1.23 1.54
C THR A 53 10.12 -0.40 2.04
N VAL A 54 9.04 -1.04 2.47
CA VAL A 54 7.87 -0.36 3.04
C VAL A 54 7.89 -0.59 4.54
N GLN A 55 7.78 0.49 5.32
CA GLN A 55 7.61 0.39 6.76
C GLN A 55 6.13 0.32 7.09
N TYR A 56 5.78 -0.67 7.88
CA TYR A 56 4.47 -0.82 8.49
C TYR A 56 4.56 -0.51 9.96
N THR A 57 3.58 0.22 10.46
CA THR A 57 3.44 0.56 11.86
C THR A 57 2.13 0.00 12.37
N THR A 58 2.17 -0.52 13.58
CA THR A 58 1.00 -0.99 14.29
C THR A 58 0.40 0.16 15.11
N VAL A 59 -0.92 0.27 15.05
CA VAL A 59 -1.72 1.18 15.85
C VAL A 59 -2.65 0.33 16.71
N GLU A 60 -2.68 0.59 18.01
CA GLU A 60 -3.65 -0.05 18.88
C GLU A 60 -5.01 0.67 18.75
N VAL A 61 -6.07 -0.10 18.59
CA VAL A 61 -7.45 0.38 18.46
C VAL A 61 -8.20 0.05 19.74
N GLN A 62 -8.53 1.06 20.52
CA GLN A 62 -9.19 0.90 21.81
C GLN A 62 -10.68 1.23 21.68
N PRO A 63 -11.58 0.31 22.08
CA PRO A 63 -13.00 0.62 22.16
C PRO A 63 -13.25 1.50 23.39
N GLU A 64 -13.70 2.73 23.17
CA GLU A 64 -14.19 3.63 24.23
C GLU A 64 -15.67 3.90 24.03
N SER A 65 -16.44 4.07 25.12
CA SER A 65 -17.89 4.34 25.16
C SER A 65 -18.64 4.22 23.82
N ASN A 66 -18.48 5.21 22.94
CA ASN A 66 -19.14 5.26 21.62
C ASN A 66 -18.18 5.45 20.43
N GLN A 67 -16.87 5.25 20.56
CA GLN A 67 -15.90 5.50 19.48
C GLN A 67 -14.70 4.57 19.56
N PHE A 68 -13.84 4.63 18.54
CA PHE A 68 -12.50 4.05 18.62
C PHE A 68 -11.48 5.13 18.93
N VAL A 69 -10.54 4.79 19.82
CA VAL A 69 -9.38 5.61 20.12
C VAL A 69 -8.13 4.90 19.60
N PHE A 70 -7.29 5.65 18.91
CA PHE A 70 -6.09 5.13 18.25
C PHE A 70 -4.85 5.51 19.05
N SER A 71 -4.13 4.51 19.53
CA SER A 71 -2.87 4.69 20.25
C SER A 71 -1.69 4.28 19.36
N GLY A 72 -0.85 5.26 19.01
CA GLY A 72 0.32 5.07 18.15
C GLY A 72 0.90 6.41 17.68
N PRO A 73 1.92 6.42 16.81
CA PRO A 73 2.43 7.64 16.21
C PRO A 73 1.32 8.39 15.43
N ASP A 74 1.22 9.72 15.58
CA ASP A 74 0.11 10.54 15.03
C ASP A 74 -0.23 10.22 13.57
N ARG A 75 0.78 10.12 12.70
CA ARG A 75 0.60 9.81 11.28
C ARG A 75 0.06 8.40 11.04
N ALA A 76 0.45 7.43 11.87
CA ALA A 76 -0.06 6.07 11.80
C ALA A 76 -1.50 6.00 12.33
N ALA A 77 -1.79 6.66 13.45
CA ALA A 77 -3.13 6.75 14.04
C ALA A 77 -4.13 7.37 13.05
N PHE A 78 -3.77 8.49 12.42
CA PHE A 78 -4.58 9.13 11.38
C PHE A 78 -4.87 8.18 10.19
N ARG A 79 -3.86 7.43 9.72
CA ARG A 79 -4.05 6.45 8.64
C ARG A 79 -4.93 5.27 9.05
N ALA A 80 -4.86 4.85 10.31
CA ALA A 80 -5.71 3.77 10.83
C ALA A 80 -7.18 4.22 10.89
N GLU A 81 -7.41 5.45 11.35
CA GLU A 81 -8.74 6.07 11.37
C GLU A 81 -9.31 6.23 9.94
N GLU A 82 -8.51 6.71 8.99
CA GLU A 82 -8.90 6.82 7.58
C GLU A 82 -9.24 5.46 6.96
N ALA A 83 -8.46 4.42 7.27
CA ALA A 83 -8.69 3.07 6.78
C ALA A 83 -10.00 2.43 7.28
N LEU A 84 -10.52 2.90 8.42
CA LEU A 84 -11.83 2.50 8.94
C LEU A 84 -12.99 3.25 8.27
N GLY A 85 -12.79 4.52 7.91
CA GLY A 85 -13.84 5.41 7.39
C GLY A 85 -14.00 5.49 5.87
N GLY A 86 -13.14 4.82 5.09
CA GLY A 86 -13.20 4.79 3.63
C GLY A 86 -13.84 3.52 3.05
N THR A 87 -13.68 3.31 1.73
CA THR A 87 -13.94 2.02 1.04
C THR A 87 -13.01 0.88 1.49
N GLY A 88 -12.35 1.05 2.64
CA GLY A 88 -11.45 0.12 3.27
C GLY A 88 -12.15 -1.15 3.78
N ALA A 89 -11.32 -2.12 4.14
CA ALA A 89 -11.71 -3.51 4.38
C ALA A 89 -12.64 -3.75 5.58
N LEU A 90 -12.95 -2.71 6.37
CA LEU A 90 -13.66 -2.85 7.65
C LEU A 90 -15.17 -2.57 7.58
N HIS A 91 -15.72 -2.12 6.44
CA HIS A 91 -17.19 -2.01 6.23
C HIS A 91 -17.93 -1.32 7.41
N ILE A 92 -17.34 -0.23 7.92
CA ILE A 92 -18.03 0.68 8.84
C ILE A 92 -18.40 1.92 8.03
N ASP A 93 -19.65 1.99 7.63
CA ASP A 93 -20.15 3.12 6.86
C ASP A 93 -20.23 4.36 7.77
N CYS A 94 -20.08 5.54 7.15
CA CYS A 94 -20.24 6.85 7.80
C CYS A 94 -19.24 7.21 8.91
N TYR A 95 -18.25 6.37 9.16
CA TYR A 95 -17.20 6.61 10.14
C TYR A 95 -16.06 7.50 9.58
N PRO A 96 -15.37 8.29 10.42
CA PRO A 96 -15.91 9.08 11.52
C PRO A 96 -16.65 10.34 11.01
N ASN A 97 -16.40 10.76 9.76
CA ASN A 97 -16.90 12.00 9.15
C ASN A 97 -17.40 11.78 7.71
N GLY A 98 -18.03 10.63 7.44
CA GLY A 98 -18.57 10.32 6.12
C GLY A 98 -19.77 11.22 5.77
N LEU A 99 -19.53 12.35 5.11
CA LEU A 99 -20.58 13.24 4.62
C LEU A 99 -21.06 12.77 3.24
N SER A 100 -21.76 11.64 3.20
CA SER A 100 -22.44 11.17 1.99
C SER A 100 -23.95 11.31 2.13
N GLU A 101 -24.65 11.41 0.99
CA GLU A 101 -26.12 11.35 0.96
C GLU A 101 -26.64 10.06 1.62
N GLN A 102 -25.93 8.95 1.41
CA GLN A 102 -26.23 7.69 2.07
C GLN A 102 -26.16 7.80 3.59
N CYS A 103 -25.16 8.46 4.15
CA CYS A 103 -25.03 8.66 5.60
C CYS A 103 -26.13 9.55 6.19
N ALA A 104 -26.57 10.56 5.44
CA ALA A 104 -27.71 11.37 5.85
C ALA A 104 -29.02 10.56 5.87
N LEU A 105 -29.19 9.62 4.92
CA LEU A 105 -30.34 8.71 4.92
C LEU A 105 -30.25 7.66 6.04
N GLU A 106 -29.07 7.08 6.27
CA GLU A 106 -28.85 6.10 7.35
C GLU A 106 -29.07 6.72 8.74
N SER A 107 -28.78 8.01 8.94
CA SER A 107 -29.04 8.68 10.21
C SER A 107 -30.53 8.67 10.60
N GLN A 108 -31.45 8.69 9.63
CA GLN A 108 -32.90 8.60 9.91
C GLN A 108 -33.30 7.21 10.42
N LEU A 109 -32.54 6.18 10.05
CA LEU A 109 -32.77 4.80 10.49
C LEU A 109 -32.37 4.56 11.95
N THR A 110 -31.70 5.53 12.58
CA THR A 110 -31.41 5.46 14.02
C THR A 110 -32.66 5.66 14.89
N GLU A 111 -33.68 6.33 14.36
CA GLU A 111 -34.93 6.61 15.07
C GLU A 111 -36.06 5.66 14.67
N GLN A 112 -36.09 5.21 13.40
CA GLN A 112 -37.17 4.40 12.86
C GLN A 112 -36.68 3.45 11.76
N ASN A 113 -37.23 2.24 11.74
CA ASN A 113 -37.00 1.32 10.64
C ASN A 113 -37.73 1.78 9.37
N VAL A 114 -37.25 1.35 8.20
CA VAL A 114 -37.86 1.65 6.91
C VAL A 114 -38.15 0.38 6.14
N THR A 115 -39.36 0.28 5.61
CA THR A 115 -39.78 -0.81 4.73
C THR A 115 -39.45 -0.50 3.28
N VAL A 116 -38.79 -1.44 2.60
CA VAL A 116 -38.42 -1.37 1.18
C VAL A 116 -38.87 -2.63 0.44
N GLN A 117 -38.97 -2.55 -0.89
CA GLN A 117 -39.25 -3.73 -1.73
C GLN A 117 -38.01 -4.57 -2.02
N ARG A 118 -36.82 -4.00 -1.86
CA ARG A 118 -35.55 -4.68 -2.11
C ARG A 118 -34.48 -4.11 -1.20
N GLU A 119 -33.70 -5.01 -0.61
CA GLU A 119 -32.53 -4.67 0.18
C GLU A 119 -31.51 -3.89 -0.67
N PRO A 120 -31.01 -2.73 -0.19
CA PRO A 120 -29.96 -1.99 -0.86
C PRO A 120 -28.70 -2.85 -1.03
N GLN A 121 -28.01 -2.69 -2.16
CA GLN A 121 -26.76 -3.41 -2.38
C GLN A 121 -25.74 -2.99 -1.30
N GLY A 122 -25.21 -3.97 -0.57
CA GLY A 122 -24.22 -3.72 0.48
C GLY A 122 -24.81 -3.37 1.84
N TRP A 123 -26.11 -3.58 2.07
CA TRP A 123 -26.76 -3.41 3.37
C TRP A 123 -26.33 -4.47 4.41
N ARG A 124 -25.07 -4.40 4.84
CA ARG A 124 -24.47 -5.34 5.79
C ARG A 124 -23.35 -4.66 6.57
N GLY A 125 -22.95 -5.27 7.68
CA GLY A 125 -21.87 -4.75 8.50
C GLY A 125 -22.36 -3.67 9.47
N TYR A 126 -21.58 -2.60 9.62
CA TYR A 126 -21.77 -1.61 10.66
C TYR A 126 -21.85 -0.20 10.06
N THR A 127 -22.49 0.71 10.79
CA THR A 127 -22.50 2.15 10.48
C THR A 127 -22.32 2.96 11.75
N TYR A 128 -21.86 4.20 11.60
CA TYR A 128 -21.58 5.09 12.72
C TYR A 128 -22.43 6.36 12.68
N HIS A 129 -23.20 6.60 13.74
CA HIS A 129 -24.01 7.80 13.95
C HIS A 129 -24.01 8.16 15.44
N GLU A 130 -22.94 8.81 15.93
CA GLU A 130 -22.66 9.13 17.35
C GLU A 130 -22.43 7.91 18.27
N GLN A 131 -22.83 6.73 17.80
CA GLN A 131 -22.53 5.40 18.31
C GLN A 131 -22.53 4.40 17.16
N PHE A 132 -22.07 3.18 17.41
CA PHE A 132 -22.08 2.13 16.39
C PHE A 132 -23.43 1.44 16.30
N TYR A 133 -23.84 1.14 15.07
CA TYR A 133 -25.02 0.35 14.78
C TYR A 133 -24.67 -0.82 13.86
N LYS A 134 -25.35 -1.95 14.07
CA LYS A 134 -25.35 -3.07 13.15
C LYS A 134 -26.52 -2.93 12.19
N LYS A 135 -26.27 -3.10 10.89
CA LYS A 135 -27.31 -3.13 9.86
C LYS A 135 -28.08 -4.44 9.97
N VAL A 136 -29.40 -4.35 10.14
CA VAL A 136 -30.29 -5.50 10.27
C VAL A 136 -31.41 -5.44 9.23
N THR A 137 -31.94 -6.63 8.91
CA THR A 137 -33.05 -6.82 7.98
C THR A 137 -34.05 -7.78 8.58
N ALA A 138 -35.34 -7.47 8.45
CA ALA A 138 -36.43 -8.41 8.71
C ALA A 138 -37.30 -8.52 7.45
N GLU A 139 -37.62 -9.74 7.02
CA GLU A 139 -38.46 -9.97 5.83
C GLU A 139 -39.89 -10.30 6.28
N GLU A 140 -40.86 -9.51 5.83
CA GLU A 140 -42.29 -9.72 6.07
C GLU A 140 -43.10 -9.47 4.80
N ASN A 141 -43.89 -10.47 4.39
CA ASN A 141 -44.91 -10.36 3.33
C ASN A 141 -44.43 -9.63 2.06
N GLU A 142 -43.35 -10.11 1.43
CA GLU A 142 -42.76 -9.55 0.19
C GLU A 142 -42.09 -8.17 0.36
N THR A 143 -41.95 -7.69 1.60
CA THR A 143 -41.23 -6.47 1.94
C THR A 143 -40.10 -6.74 2.91
N ILE A 144 -39.07 -5.88 2.87
CA ILE A 144 -37.90 -5.97 3.73
C ILE A 144 -37.88 -4.72 4.60
N GLU A 145 -37.91 -4.91 5.90
CA GLU A 145 -37.69 -3.87 6.89
C GLU A 145 -36.19 -3.74 7.16
N LEU A 146 -35.64 -2.56 6.88
CA LEU A 146 -34.27 -2.19 7.19
C LEU A 146 -34.25 -1.47 8.52
N GLY A 147 -33.32 -1.86 9.39
CA GLY A 147 -33.15 -1.23 10.69
C GLY A 147 -31.70 -1.14 11.11
N LEU A 148 -31.47 -0.41 12.20
CA LEU A 148 -30.18 -0.25 12.85
C LEU A 148 -30.30 -0.69 14.31
N GLU A 149 -29.48 -1.66 14.70
CA GLU A 149 -29.40 -2.13 16.09
C GLU A 149 -28.17 -1.52 16.78
N PRO A 150 -28.31 -0.79 17.91
CA PRO A 150 -27.17 -0.24 18.63
C PRO A 150 -26.22 -1.35 19.09
N VAL A 151 -24.91 -1.15 18.87
CA VAL A 151 -23.87 -2.08 19.29
C VAL A 151 -22.72 -1.36 19.95
N THR A 152 -22.03 -2.04 20.87
CA THR A 152 -20.88 -1.46 21.54
C THR A 152 -19.65 -1.49 20.62
N PRO A 153 -18.72 -0.51 20.73
CA PRO A 153 -17.46 -0.52 20.00
C PRO A 153 -16.67 -1.83 20.20
N HIS A 154 -16.73 -2.40 21.40
CA HIS A 154 -16.11 -3.68 21.71
C HIS A 154 -16.70 -4.84 20.88
N ALA A 155 -18.03 -4.88 20.72
CA ALA A 155 -18.69 -5.91 19.90
C ALA A 155 -18.33 -5.79 18.42
N VAL A 156 -18.19 -4.56 17.92
CA VAL A 156 -17.75 -4.29 16.53
C VAL A 156 -16.35 -4.84 16.30
N LEU A 157 -15.38 -4.43 17.13
CA LEU A 157 -13.99 -4.90 17.00
C LEU A 157 -13.88 -6.41 17.20
N SER A 158 -14.59 -6.98 18.17
CA SER A 158 -14.58 -8.42 18.42
C SER A 158 -15.02 -9.23 17.20
N ASN A 159 -16.11 -8.81 16.54
CA ASN A 159 -16.65 -9.51 15.37
C ASN A 159 -15.79 -9.32 14.12
N MET A 160 -15.15 -8.16 13.97
CA MET A 160 -14.38 -7.81 12.78
C MET A 160 -12.91 -8.22 12.87
N SER A 161 -12.42 -8.46 14.08
CA SER A 161 -11.01 -8.80 14.28
C SER A 161 -10.68 -10.21 13.79
N VAL A 162 -9.48 -10.37 13.25
CA VAL A 162 -8.89 -11.68 12.94
C VAL A 162 -7.71 -11.91 13.89
N PRO A 163 -7.55 -13.11 14.47
CA PRO A 163 -6.41 -13.42 15.31
C PRO A 163 -5.07 -13.15 14.60
N ALA A 164 -4.17 -12.40 15.24
CA ALA A 164 -2.90 -11.99 14.63
C ALA A 164 -2.00 -13.18 14.25
N ASP A 165 -2.08 -14.29 14.97
CA ASP A 165 -1.32 -15.52 14.75
C ASP A 165 -1.67 -16.25 13.44
N LYS A 166 -2.83 -15.94 12.84
CA LYS A 166 -3.25 -16.47 11.53
C LYS A 166 -2.67 -15.71 10.34
N TRP A 167 -1.98 -14.60 10.60
CA TRP A 167 -1.41 -13.74 9.56
C TRP A 167 0.07 -14.08 9.28
N PRO A 168 0.63 -13.64 8.13
CA PRO A 168 2.04 -13.82 7.83
C PRO A 168 2.97 -13.23 8.89
N GLN A 169 4.17 -13.83 9.04
CA GLN A 169 5.17 -13.45 10.05
C GLN A 169 5.48 -11.94 10.15
N PRO A 170 5.57 -11.17 9.05
CA PRO A 170 5.79 -9.72 9.16
C PRO A 170 4.70 -8.99 9.94
N ILE A 171 3.43 -9.40 9.79
CA ILE A 171 2.30 -8.81 10.51
C ILE A 171 2.36 -9.19 11.98
N GLN A 172 2.64 -10.45 12.28
CA GLN A 172 2.84 -10.90 13.66
C GLN A 172 3.96 -10.11 14.35
N THR A 173 5.07 -9.91 13.63
CA THR A 173 6.20 -9.10 14.09
C THR A 173 5.76 -7.67 14.34
N ALA A 174 5.08 -7.03 13.38
CA ALA A 174 4.58 -5.66 13.52
C ALA A 174 3.71 -5.50 14.77
N VAL A 175 2.80 -6.43 15.04
CA VAL A 175 1.93 -6.38 16.22
C VAL A 175 2.75 -6.51 17.51
N GLN A 176 3.77 -7.38 17.53
CA GLN A 176 4.61 -7.60 18.70
C GLN A 176 5.62 -6.47 18.97
N THR A 177 6.23 -5.90 17.94
CA THR A 177 7.31 -4.92 18.04
C THR A 177 6.86 -3.48 17.79
N GLY A 178 5.61 -3.28 17.36
CA GLY A 178 5.02 -2.00 16.98
C GLY A 178 5.33 -1.57 15.54
N ASN A 179 6.33 -2.14 14.88
CA ASN A 179 6.62 -1.86 13.47
C ASN A 179 7.40 -3.01 12.79
N VAL A 180 7.32 -3.06 11.46
CA VAL A 180 8.12 -3.98 10.63
C VAL A 180 8.49 -3.29 9.32
N THR A 181 9.65 -3.63 8.77
CA THR A 181 10.05 -3.20 7.43
C THR A 181 10.12 -4.43 6.52
N VAL A 182 9.44 -4.36 5.37
CA VAL A 182 9.36 -5.47 4.40
C VAL A 182 9.72 -4.98 3.00
N THR A 183 10.23 -5.88 2.17
CA THR A 183 10.72 -5.57 0.81
C THR A 183 9.64 -5.64 -0.26
N GLU A 184 8.54 -6.34 0.04
CA GLU A 184 7.35 -6.43 -0.81
C GLU A 184 6.17 -5.84 -0.04
N GLU A 185 5.25 -5.17 -0.72
CA GLU A 185 4.05 -4.59 -0.11
C GLU A 185 3.04 -5.72 0.19
N PRO A 186 2.85 -6.14 1.46
CA PRO A 186 1.77 -7.05 1.80
C PRO A 186 0.42 -6.44 1.40
N SER A 187 -0.40 -7.23 0.73
CA SER A 187 -1.76 -6.89 0.28
C SER A 187 -2.78 -6.78 1.43
N PHE A 188 -2.34 -6.44 2.64
CA PHE A 188 -3.03 -6.76 3.89
C PHE A 188 -3.28 -5.54 4.80
N THR A 189 -3.23 -4.32 4.25
CA THR A 189 -3.48 -3.09 5.01
C THR A 189 -4.97 -2.93 5.35
N GLY A 190 -5.25 -2.36 6.53
CA GLY A 190 -6.61 -1.99 6.91
C GLY A 190 -7.47 -3.13 7.47
N VAL A 191 -6.84 -4.18 8.01
CA VAL A 191 -7.52 -5.23 8.79
C VAL A 191 -7.28 -5.01 10.27
N VAL A 192 -8.32 -5.23 11.10
CA VAL A 192 -8.19 -5.24 12.56
C VAL A 192 -7.76 -6.64 13.01
N LEU A 193 -6.69 -6.68 13.79
CA LEU A 193 -6.08 -7.87 14.33
C LEU A 193 -6.35 -7.95 15.83
N SER A 194 -6.66 -9.14 16.34
CA SER A 194 -6.76 -9.36 17.78
C SER A 194 -5.55 -10.11 18.32
N GLN A 195 -5.01 -9.62 19.44
CA GLN A 195 -3.97 -10.30 20.19
C GLN A 195 -4.14 -10.03 21.69
N ASN A 196 -4.24 -11.08 22.50
CA ASN A 196 -4.33 -11.01 23.96
C ASN A 196 -5.46 -10.10 24.50
N GLY A 197 -6.57 -9.98 23.76
CA GLY A 197 -7.71 -9.13 24.14
C GLY A 197 -7.59 -7.66 23.70
N SER A 198 -6.47 -7.27 23.09
CA SER A 198 -6.28 -5.97 22.46
C SER A 198 -6.48 -6.05 20.94
N TYR A 199 -6.82 -4.93 20.33
CA TYR A 199 -7.05 -4.80 18.89
C TYR A 199 -5.99 -3.91 18.25
N TYR A 200 -5.52 -4.30 17.07
CA TYR A 200 -4.41 -3.65 16.39
C TYR A 200 -4.71 -3.49 14.91
N MET A 201 -4.30 -2.38 14.31
CA MET A 201 -4.31 -2.19 12.86
C MET A 201 -2.88 -2.00 12.37
N VAL A 202 -2.55 -2.67 11.28
CA VAL A 202 -1.25 -2.48 10.61
C VAL A 202 -1.45 -1.56 9.42
N VAL A 203 -0.79 -0.41 9.46
CA VAL A 203 -0.88 0.62 8.42
C VAL A 203 0.47 0.80 7.72
N SER A 204 0.43 0.96 6.41
CA SER A 204 1.63 1.32 5.63
C SER A 204 1.97 2.78 5.90
N MET A 205 3.24 3.05 6.22
CA MET A 205 3.77 4.41 6.35
C MET A 205 4.32 4.96 5.02
N GLY A 206 4.27 4.14 3.95
CA GLY A 206 4.89 4.41 2.66
C GLY A 206 6.30 3.84 2.56
N PRO A 207 7.04 4.17 1.49
CA PRO A 207 8.43 3.78 1.32
C PRO A 207 9.23 4.23 2.55
N PHE A 208 9.90 3.28 3.19
CA PHE A 208 10.93 3.56 4.17
C PHE A 208 12.14 4.08 3.40
N ASP A 209 12.47 5.36 3.57
CA ASP A 209 13.74 5.92 3.13
C ASP A 209 14.86 5.31 3.98
N SER A 210 15.23 4.06 3.68
CA SER A 210 16.53 3.53 4.07
C SER A 210 17.53 4.52 3.48
N HIS A 211 18.33 5.16 4.33
CA HIS A 211 19.34 6.14 3.93
C HIS A 211 19.96 5.73 2.61
N GLU A 212 19.72 6.55 1.59
CA GLU A 212 20.24 6.30 0.26
C GLU A 212 21.72 5.94 0.37
N PRO A 213 22.20 4.88 -0.30
CA PRO A 213 23.64 4.78 -0.52
C PRO A 213 24.06 6.12 -1.12
N PRO A 214 25.11 6.79 -0.60
CA PRO A 214 25.34 8.22 -0.83
C PRO A 214 25.17 8.52 -2.31
N GLN A 215 24.05 9.15 -2.66
CA GLN A 215 23.64 9.39 -4.05
C GLN A 215 24.78 10.03 -4.85
N GLY A 216 25.65 10.76 -4.14
CA GLY A 216 26.88 11.33 -4.66
C GLY A 216 27.76 10.35 -5.44
N LEU A 217 28.02 9.12 -4.98
CA LEU A 217 28.97 8.22 -5.66
C LEU A 217 28.38 7.59 -6.93
N ALA A 218 27.15 7.10 -6.87
CA ALA A 218 26.50 6.52 -8.06
C ALA A 218 26.17 7.60 -9.12
N ALA A 219 25.69 8.78 -8.69
CA ALA A 219 25.41 9.89 -9.58
C ALA A 219 26.69 10.48 -10.19
N THR A 220 27.79 10.59 -9.43
CA THR A 220 29.08 11.07 -9.97
C THR A 220 29.66 10.09 -10.97
N VAL A 221 29.66 8.78 -10.69
CA VAL A 221 30.15 7.76 -11.63
C VAL A 221 29.31 7.76 -12.91
N SER A 222 27.97 7.83 -12.80
CA SER A 222 27.06 7.93 -13.96
C SER A 222 27.31 9.19 -14.79
N THR A 223 27.49 10.34 -14.13
CA THR A 223 27.75 11.62 -14.80
C THR A 223 29.10 11.60 -15.52
N ILE A 224 30.15 11.07 -14.88
CA ILE A 224 31.49 10.94 -15.47
C ILE A 224 31.44 10.03 -16.71
N LEU A 225 30.80 8.86 -16.59
CA LEU A 225 30.63 7.94 -17.72
C LEU A 225 29.80 8.55 -18.85
N GLY A 226 28.75 9.31 -18.52
CA GLY A 226 27.93 10.03 -19.49
C GLY A 226 28.72 11.10 -20.25
N VAL A 227 29.49 11.92 -19.54
CA VAL A 227 30.37 12.95 -20.14
C VAL A 227 31.43 12.32 -21.03
N LEU A 228 32.09 11.25 -20.56
CA LEU A 228 33.09 10.52 -21.36
C LEU A 228 32.48 9.93 -22.64
N SER A 229 31.26 9.39 -22.56
CA SER A 229 30.55 8.84 -23.71
C SER A 229 30.18 9.91 -24.75
N ILE A 230 29.72 11.09 -24.29
CA ILE A 230 29.43 12.24 -25.19
C ILE A 230 30.70 12.76 -25.85
N GLN A 231 31.79 12.90 -25.08
CA GLN A 231 33.08 13.35 -25.62
C GLN A 231 33.63 12.38 -26.65
N TYR A 232 33.52 11.07 -26.40
CA TYR A 232 33.93 10.04 -27.33
C TYR A 232 33.10 10.06 -28.62
N GLY A 233 31.77 10.15 -28.52
CA GLY A 233 30.88 10.29 -29.68
C GLY A 233 31.17 11.53 -30.52
N ARG A 234 31.40 12.69 -29.90
CA ARG A 234 31.79 13.93 -30.60
C ARG A 234 33.13 13.78 -31.33
N ARG A 235 34.12 13.15 -30.72
CA ARG A 235 35.42 12.90 -31.38
C ARG A 235 35.30 11.95 -32.57
N GLN A 236 34.40 10.97 -32.53
CA GLN A 236 34.13 10.10 -33.67
C GLN A 236 33.38 10.81 -34.81
N SER A 237 32.59 11.83 -34.51
CA SER A 237 31.87 12.64 -35.50
C SER A 237 32.74 13.62 -36.29
N LEU A 238 33.95 13.93 -35.79
CA LEU A 238 34.88 14.89 -36.39
C LEU A 238 35.97 14.22 -37.23
N LYS A 239 35.99 12.89 -37.28
CA LYS A 239 36.85 12.08 -38.16
C LYS A 239 36.04 11.59 -39.35
#